data_AF-A0AB72VFC9-F1
#
_entry.id   AF-A0AB72VFC9-F1
#
_cell.length_a   1.000
_cell.length_b   1.000
_cell.length_c   1.000
_cell.angle_alpha   90.00
_cell.angle_beta   90.00
_cell.angle_gamma   90.00
#
_symmetry.space_group_name_H-M   'P 1'
#
loop_
_entity.id
_entity.type
_entity.pdbx_description
1 polymer ?
#
loop_
_entity_poly.entity_id
_entity_poly.type
_entity_poly.pdbx_seq_one_letter_code
_entity_poly.pdbx_strand_id
1 'polypeptide(L)'
;MAVQYNKAQHKRARERLRFNLRDGDLCEYCGRPMYRKAENNFDRRTVHADHLNADLSNEPKRLIHAACNRAIVNAWVRHGPGWYATHGLTPPDDDLSEQGAGRSLPW
;
A
#
# COMPACT_ATOMS: atom_id res chain seq x y z
N MET A 1 8.30 18.49 16.57
CA MET A 1 7.15 18.35 15.66
C MET A 1 7.56 17.41 14.54
N ALA A 2 6.91 16.26 14.39
CA ALA A 2 7.24 15.34 13.31
C ALA A 2 6.92 16.03 11.97
N VAL A 3 7.92 16.16 11.10
CA VAL A 3 7.73 16.75 9.77
C VAL A 3 6.95 15.73 8.95
N GLN A 4 5.72 16.07 8.59
CA GLN A 4 4.90 15.23 7.72
C GLN A 4 5.59 15.09 6.35
N TYR A 5 5.65 13.87 5.82
CA TYR A 5 6.26 13.62 4.51
C TYR A 5 5.48 14.39 3.43
N ASN A 6 6.11 15.39 2.81
CA ASN A 6 5.38 16.31 1.96
C ASN A 6 5.03 15.69 0.60
N LYS A 7 4.07 16.29 -0.11
CA LYS A 7 3.55 15.76 -1.40
C LYS A 7 4.63 15.60 -2.48
N ALA A 8 5.63 16.47 -2.52
CA ALA A 8 6.71 16.39 -3.50
C ALA A 8 7.67 15.23 -3.20
N GLN A 9 7.99 15.04 -1.92
CA GLN A 9 8.75 13.88 -1.45
C GLN A 9 7.98 12.59 -1.74
N HIS A 10 6.68 12.54 -1.48
CA HIS A 10 5.83 11.38 -1.76
C HIS A 10 5.85 10.98 -3.24
N LYS A 11 5.75 11.96 -4.15
CA LYS A 11 5.86 11.71 -5.59
C LYS A 11 7.22 11.09 -5.97
N ARG A 12 8.32 11.62 -5.45
CA ARG A 12 9.68 11.11 -5.71
C ARG A 12 9.87 9.70 -5.17
N ALA A 13 9.41 9.44 -3.94
CA ALA A 13 9.43 8.11 -3.34
C ALA A 13 8.67 7.09 -4.19
N ARG A 14 7.46 7.45 -4.61
CA ARG A 14 6.64 6.64 -5.51
C ARG A 14 7.35 6.35 -6.84
N GLU A 15 8.00 7.35 -7.43
CA GLU A 15 8.76 7.16 -8.67
C GLU A 15 9.93 6.20 -8.49
N ARG A 16 10.68 6.31 -7.38
CA ARG A 16 11.76 5.36 -7.04
C ARG A 16 11.23 3.93 -6.88
N LEU A 17 10.14 3.75 -6.15
CA LEU A 17 9.50 2.44 -6.00
C LEU A 17 9.03 1.90 -7.36
N ARG A 18 8.39 2.74 -8.19
CA ARG A 18 7.92 2.35 -9.53
C ARG A 18 9.07 2.03 -10.49
N PHE A 19 10.22 2.67 -10.31
CA PHE A 19 11.42 2.36 -11.07
C PHE A 19 11.95 0.96 -10.73
N ASN A 20 11.78 0.49 -9.50
CA ASN A 20 12.18 -0.84 -9.06
C ASN A 20 11.09 -1.91 -9.24
N LEU A 21 9.84 -1.52 -9.49
CA LEU A 21 8.72 -2.44 -9.72
C LEU A 21 8.98 -3.35 -10.93
N ARG A 22 8.94 -4.66 -10.75
CA ARG A 22 8.89 -5.60 -11.86
C ARG A 22 7.44 -5.86 -12.21
N ASP A 23 7.10 -5.76 -13.48
CA ASP A 23 5.74 -6.05 -13.94
C ASP A 23 5.39 -7.50 -13.59
N GLY A 24 4.27 -7.68 -12.89
CA GLY A 24 3.86 -8.95 -12.31
C GLY A 24 4.13 -9.09 -10.81
N ASP A 25 4.93 -8.21 -10.19
CA ASP A 25 5.11 -8.20 -8.72
C ASP A 25 3.74 -8.11 -8.03
N LEU A 26 3.52 -8.88 -6.97
CA LEU A 26 2.20 -8.99 -6.34
C LEU A 26 1.92 -7.79 -5.44
N CYS A 27 0.69 -7.27 -5.55
CA CYS A 27 0.17 -6.27 -4.62
C CYS A 27 0.07 -6.86 -3.21
N GLU A 28 0.74 -6.26 -2.25
CA GLU A 28 0.78 -6.72 -0.85
C GLU A 28 -0.59 -6.72 -0.14
N TYR A 29 -1.62 -6.10 -0.73
CA TYR A 29 -2.98 -6.12 -0.18
C TYR A 29 -3.88 -7.17 -0.86
N CYS A 30 -4.05 -7.11 -2.18
CA CYS A 30 -5.01 -7.96 -2.88
C CYS A 30 -4.39 -9.21 -3.53
N GLY A 31 -3.06 -9.35 -3.49
CA GLY A 31 -2.36 -10.50 -4.07
C GLY A 31 -2.39 -10.57 -5.60
N ARG A 32 -2.88 -9.54 -6.30
CA ARG A 32 -2.92 -9.47 -7.77
C ARG A 32 -1.63 -8.89 -8.34
N PRO A 33 -1.22 -9.25 -9.57
CA PRO A 33 -0.06 -8.66 -10.21
C PRO A 33 -0.22 -7.15 -10.40
N MET A 34 0.87 -6.43 -10.17
CA MET A 34 1.00 -5.00 -10.41
C MET A 34 1.84 -4.74 -11.66
N TYR A 35 1.45 -3.70 -12.37
CA TYR A 35 2.13 -3.26 -13.58
C TYR A 35 2.43 -1.76 -13.52
N ARG A 36 3.54 -1.36 -14.14
CA ARG A 36 3.88 0.06 -14.29
C ARG A 36 2.83 0.79 -15.12
N LYS A 37 2.33 0.16 -16.19
CA LYS A 37 1.28 0.68 -17.06
C LYS A 37 -0.09 0.57 -16.40
N ALA A 38 -0.83 1.68 -16.41
CA ALA A 38 -2.14 1.75 -15.76
C ALA A 38 -3.14 0.78 -16.38
N GLU A 39 -3.13 0.64 -17.72
CA GLU A 39 -4.07 -0.22 -18.43
C GLU A 39 -3.99 -1.71 -18.02
N ASN A 40 -2.83 -2.18 -17.56
CA ASN A 40 -2.62 -3.58 -17.22
C ASN A 40 -3.07 -3.91 -15.79
N ASN A 41 -3.26 -2.90 -14.95
CA ASN A 41 -3.79 -3.11 -13.60
C ASN A 41 -5.31 -3.29 -13.64
N PHE A 42 -5.83 -4.15 -12.75
CA PHE A 42 -7.26 -4.45 -12.70
C PHE A 42 -8.14 -3.22 -12.44
N ASP A 43 -7.59 -2.21 -11.74
CA ASP A 43 -8.28 -0.95 -11.43
C ASP A 43 -7.99 0.15 -12.46
N ARG A 44 -7.31 -0.19 -13.57
CA ARG A 44 -6.95 0.69 -14.69
C ARG A 44 -6.21 1.96 -14.24
N ARG A 45 -5.48 1.88 -13.13
CA ARG A 45 -4.72 2.99 -12.54
C ARG A 45 -3.26 2.60 -12.36
N THR A 46 -2.40 3.61 -12.24
CA THR A 46 -1.01 3.38 -11.84
C THR A 46 -0.96 3.00 -10.36
N VAL A 47 0.04 2.20 -9.96
CA VAL A 47 0.27 1.84 -8.55
C VAL A 47 0.52 3.06 -7.66
N HIS A 48 0.12 2.97 -6.40
CA HIS A 48 0.28 3.98 -5.37
C HIS A 48 1.35 3.56 -4.36
N ALA A 49 2.03 4.54 -3.77
CA ALA A 49 3.01 4.31 -2.73
C ALA A 49 2.34 4.44 -1.36
N ASP A 50 2.41 3.39 -0.57
CA ASP A 50 1.77 3.28 0.73
C ASP A 50 2.78 3.40 1.88
N HIS A 51 2.33 4.06 2.96
CA HIS A 51 3.09 4.19 4.20
C HIS A 51 2.83 2.96 5.06
N LEU A 52 3.90 2.33 5.53
CA LEU A 52 3.76 1.20 6.46
C LEU A 52 3.21 1.71 7.79
N ASN A 53 2.35 0.92 8.43
CA ASN A 53 1.70 1.23 9.69
C ASN A 53 0.98 2.59 9.67
N ALA A 54 0.47 3.03 8.50
CA ALA A 54 -0.09 4.36 8.29
C ALA A 54 0.82 5.54 8.75
N ASP A 55 2.12 5.32 8.89
CA ASP A 55 3.04 6.33 9.39
C ASP A 55 3.44 7.33 8.30
N LEU A 56 2.73 8.46 8.29
CA LEU A 56 2.93 9.56 7.34
C LEU A 56 4.17 10.41 7.62
N SER A 57 4.91 10.15 8.70
CA SER A 57 6.17 10.86 9.00
C SER A 57 7.36 10.29 8.22
N ASN A 58 7.27 9.02 7.81
CA ASN A 58 8.32 8.31 7.10
C ASN A 58 8.05 8.22 5.60
N GLU A 59 9.06 7.85 4.80
CA GLU A 59 8.87 7.60 3.36
C GLU A 59 8.00 6.35 3.13
N PRO A 60 7.09 6.33 2.14
CA PRO A 60 6.38 5.10 1.76
C PRO A 60 7.36 4.02 1.30
N LYS A 61 7.13 2.78 1.71
CA LYS A 61 8.07 1.66 1.48
C LYS A 61 7.54 0.56 0.57
N ARG A 62 6.28 0.64 0.13
CA ARG A 62 5.67 -0.36 -0.75
C ARG A 62 4.78 0.24 -1.83
N LEU A 63 4.52 -0.56 -2.86
CA LEU A 63 3.54 -0.26 -3.90
C LEU A 63 2.33 -1.17 -3.76
N ILE A 64 1.15 -0.59 -3.98
CA ILE A 64 -0.13 -1.30 -4.06
C ILE A 64 -1.03 -0.66 -5.13
N HIS A 65 -2.07 -1.37 -5.57
CA HIS A 65 -3.06 -0.79 -6.49
C HIS A 65 -3.79 0.40 -5.88
N ALA A 66 -4.27 1.33 -6.71
CA ALA A 66 -4.91 2.55 -6.25
C ALA A 66 -6.26 2.28 -5.57
N ALA A 67 -7.00 1.26 -6.00
CA ALA A 67 -8.21 0.79 -5.32
C ALA A 67 -7.87 0.21 -3.93
N CYS A 68 -6.82 -0.59 -3.83
CA CYS A 68 -6.36 -1.19 -2.57
C CYS A 68 -5.88 -0.12 -1.58
N ASN A 69 -5.11 0.85 -2.05
CA ASN A 69 -4.65 1.96 -1.21
C ASN A 69 -5.82 2.76 -0.61
N ARG A 70 -6.94 2.91 -1.33
CA ARG A 70 -8.14 3.58 -0.80
C ARG A 70 -8.93 2.73 0.19
N ALA A 71 -8.84 1.40 0.10
CA ALA A 71 -9.47 0.51 1.06
C ALA A 71 -8.72 0.52 2.39
N ILE A 72 -7.39 0.54 2.35
CA ILE A 72 -6.50 0.42 3.53
C ILE A 72 -6.48 1.69 4.39
N VAL A 73 -6.71 2.88 3.83
CA VAL A 73 -6.60 4.13 4.63
C VAL A 73 -7.55 4.21 5.83
N ASN A 74 -8.66 3.47 5.82
CA ASN A 74 -9.61 3.45 6.95
C ASN A 74 -9.21 2.48 8.07
N ALA A 75 -8.45 1.44 7.74
CA ALA A 75 -7.96 0.42 8.65
C ALA A 75 -6.70 -0.16 8.01
N TRP A 76 -5.55 0.43 8.33
CA TRP A 76 -4.30 0.03 7.68
C TRP A 76 -4.00 -1.42 8.00
N VAL A 77 -3.59 -2.22 7.02
CA VAL A 77 -3.13 -3.60 7.25
C VAL A 77 -1.87 -3.86 6.45
N ARG A 78 -1.05 -4.79 6.94
CA ARG A 78 0.11 -5.25 6.17
C ARG A 78 -0.34 -6.06 4.97
N HIS A 79 -1.18 -7.07 5.17
CA HIS A 79 -1.69 -7.88 4.07
C HIS A 79 -3.22 -7.90 4.09
N GLY A 80 -3.82 -7.78 2.90
CA GLY A 80 -5.27 -7.90 2.76
C GLY A 80 -5.68 -9.34 2.52
N PRO A 81 -6.99 -9.65 2.59
CA PRO A 81 -7.49 -11.02 2.45
C PRO A 81 -7.12 -11.66 1.11
N GLY A 82 -7.07 -10.87 0.03
CA GLY A 82 -6.66 -11.37 -1.29
C GLY A 82 -5.18 -11.79 -1.34
N TRP A 83 -4.30 -11.12 -0.59
CA TRP A 83 -2.90 -11.50 -0.52
C TRP A 83 -2.71 -12.85 0.18
N TYR A 84 -3.38 -13.06 1.32
CA TYR A 84 -3.34 -14.33 2.05
C TYR A 84 -3.85 -15.49 1.18
N ALA A 85 -4.98 -15.29 0.50
CA ALA A 85 -5.53 -16.29 -0.42
C ALA A 85 -4.55 -16.67 -1.55
N THR A 86 -3.87 -15.69 -2.16
CA THR A 86 -2.87 -15.96 -3.21
C THR A 86 -1.68 -16.78 -2.70
N HIS A 87 -1.34 -16.67 -1.41
CA HIS A 87 -0.23 -17.40 -0.80
C HIS A 87 -0.66 -18.71 -0.14
N GLY A 88 -1.95 -19.09 -0.22
CA GLY A 88 -2.47 -20.28 0.46
C GLY A 88 -2.43 -20.17 1.98
N LEU A 89 -2.43 -18.95 2.51
CA LEU A 89 -2.41 -18.65 3.93
C LEU A 89 -3.78 -18.23 4.41
N THR A 90 -4.08 -18.49 5.67
CA THR A 90 -5.20 -17.87 6.37
C THR A 90 -4.73 -16.55 6.97
N PRO A 91 -5.55 -15.48 6.91
CA PRO A 91 -5.29 -14.30 7.71
C PRO A 91 -5.14 -14.72 9.18
N PRO A 92 -4.16 -14.20 9.92
CA PRO A 92 -4.07 -14.43 11.36
C PRO A 92 -5.37 -13.99 12.04
N ASP A 93 -5.83 -14.78 13.02
CA ASP A 93 -7.02 -14.45 13.84
C ASP A 93 -6.81 -13.09 14.57
N ASP A 94 -5.54 -12.71 14.73
CA ASP A 94 -4.97 -11.56 15.41
C ASP A 94 -4.21 -10.60 14.47
N ASP A 95 -4.47 -10.59 13.15
CA ASP A 95 -4.04 -9.47 12.27
C ASP A 95 -4.92 -8.22 12.52
N LEU A 96 -4.84 -7.75 13.76
CA LEU A 96 -5.03 -6.39 14.18
C LEU A 96 -3.69 -5.70 13.96
N SER A 97 -3.35 -5.35 12.72
CA SER A 97 -2.31 -4.35 12.41
C SER A 97 -2.17 -3.36 13.58
N GLU A 98 -1.09 -3.46 14.36
CA GLU A 98 -1.10 -3.13 15.79
C GLU A 98 -2.11 -2.05 16.24
N GLN A 99 -2.95 -2.37 17.24
CA GLN A 99 -3.87 -1.40 17.85
C GLN A 99 -3.11 -0.13 18.28
N GLY A 100 -3.15 0.90 17.43
CA GLY A 100 -2.43 2.15 17.66
C GLY A 100 -1.91 2.86 16.41
N ALA A 101 -1.74 2.16 15.28
CA ALA A 101 -1.10 2.74 14.09
C ALA A 101 -2.00 3.63 13.22
N GLY A 102 -3.33 3.51 13.33
CA GLY A 102 -4.28 4.13 12.40
C GLY A 102 -5.25 5.17 12.97
N ARG A 103 -5.03 5.71 14.17
CA ARG A 103 -5.90 6.77 14.71
C ARG A 103 -5.29 8.15 14.49
N SER A 104 -5.62 8.76 13.35
CA SER A 104 -6.16 10.13 13.22
C SER A 104 -6.09 10.58 11.76
N LEU A 105 -7.25 10.67 11.10
CA LEU A 105 -7.50 11.75 10.13
C LEU A 105 -8.93 12.27 10.36
N PRO A 106 -9.13 13.32 11.16
CA PRO A 106 -9.89 14.44 10.66
C PRO A 106 -8.99 15.21 9.67
N TRP A 107 -9.60 15.66 8.58
CA TRP A 107 -9.08 16.45 7.45
C TRP A 107 -8.14 15.76 6.43
#